data_AF-A0A0K9PA55-F1
#
_entry.id   AF-A0A0K9PA55-F1
#
_cell.length_a   1.000
_cell.length_b   1.000
_cell.length_c   1.000
_cell.angle_alpha   90.00
_cell.angle_beta   90.00
_cell.angle_gamma   90.00
#
_symmetry.space_group_name_H-M   'P 1'
#
loop_
_entity.id
_entity.type
_entity.pdbx_description
1 polymer ?
#
loop_
_entity_poly.entity_id
_entity_poly.type
_entity_poly.pdbx_seq_one_letter_code
_entity_poly.pdbx_strand_id
1 'polypeptide(L)' 'MEVESSSLGVLPGFRFHPTEEELVGYYLTRKVCSSQEIDVEVITDIDLYRIEPWDLQERCRYGNDEDQTEWYFFSHKNKK' A
#
# COMPACT_ATOMS: atom_id res chain seq x y z
N MET A 1 -3.90 -9.56 -27.18
CA MET A 1 -4.76 -9.16 -26.04
C MET A 1 -3.83 -9.07 -24.86
N GLU A 2 -3.19 -7.92 -24.69
CA GLU A 2 -2.38 -7.63 -23.51
C GLU A 2 -3.22 -6.66 -22.69
N VAL A 3 -3.64 -7.13 -21.52
CA VAL A 3 -4.47 -6.35 -20.61
C VAL A 3 -3.54 -5.33 -19.94
N GLU A 4 -3.54 -4.10 -20.47
CA GLU A 4 -2.87 -2.97 -19.82
C GLU A 4 -3.47 -2.83 -18.42
N SER A 5 -2.61 -3.08 -17.44
CA SER A 5 -2.84 -2.85 -16.01
C SER A 5 -3.46 -1.47 -15.85
N SER A 6 -4.66 -1.43 -15.30
CA SER A 6 -5.51 -0.24 -15.13
C SER A 6 -4.76 0.92 -14.48
N SER A 7 -4.15 1.78 -15.30
CA SER A 7 -3.61 3.06 -14.88
C SER A 7 -4.79 3.99 -14.64
N LEU A 8 -4.97 4.35 -13.37
CA LEU A 8 -5.92 5.34 -12.87
C LEU A 8 -5.63 6.76 -13.43
N GLY A 9 -5.60 6.97 -14.75
CA GLY A 9 -5.37 8.27 -15.39
C GLY A 9 -4.12 9.04 -14.93
N VAL A 10 -3.19 8.37 -14.26
CA VAL A 10 -2.03 8.98 -13.61
C VAL A 10 -0.90 9.12 -14.62
N LEU A 11 -0.28 10.31 -14.63
CA LEU A 11 0.83 10.61 -15.52
C LEU A 11 2.03 9.69 -15.24
N PRO A 12 2.80 9.31 -16.26
CA PRO A 12 4.03 8.54 -16.07
C PRO A 12 4.97 9.25 -15.08
N GLY A 13 5.44 8.50 -14.09
CA GLY A 13 6.26 9.01 -12.98
C GLY A 13 5.47 9.39 -11.72
N PHE A 14 4.14 9.44 -11.77
CA PHE A 14 3.34 9.50 -10.54
C PHE A 14 3.50 8.17 -9.79
N ARG A 15 4.10 8.27 -8.61
CA ARG A 15 4.35 7.14 -7.73
C ARG A 15 3.77 7.42 -6.36
N PHE A 16 3.39 6.36 -5.68
CA PHE A 16 3.02 6.44 -4.29
C PHE A 16 4.27 6.75 -3.45
N HIS A 17 4.40 7.99 -2.99
CA HIS A 17 5.49 8.44 -2.13
C HIS A 17 4.94 9.40 -1.06
N PRO A 18 4.12 8.89 -0.13
CA PRO A 18 3.46 9.72 0.88
C PRO A 18 4.47 10.28 1.88
N THR A 19 4.18 11.45 2.46
CA THR A 19 4.96 11.97 3.60
C THR A 19 4.60 11.26 4.91
N GLU A 20 5.41 11.44 5.95
CA GLU A 20 5.14 10.89 7.28
C GLU A 20 3.79 11.38 7.83
N GLU A 21 3.46 12.65 7.61
CA GLU A 21 2.19 13.25 8.02
C GLU A 21 1.01 12.65 7.26
N GLU A 22 1.17 12.35 5.97
CA GLU A 22 0.13 11.71 5.17
C GLU A 22 -0.08 10.27 5.62
N LEU A 23 0.99 9.50 5.85
CA LEU A 23 0.91 8.13 6.35
C LEU A 23 0.09 8.05 7.66
N VAL A 24 0.35 8.94 8.61
CA VAL A 24 -0.34 8.93 9.91
C VAL A 24 -1.69 9.63 9.85
N GLY A 25 -1.71 10.88 9.38
CA GLY A 25 -2.87 11.76 9.44
C GLY A 25 -3.94 11.46 8.38
N TYR A 26 -3.54 10.91 7.23
CA TYR A 26 -4.47 10.55 6.16
C TYR A 26 -4.75 9.05 6.15
N TYR A 27 -3.73 8.21 5.96
CA TYR A 27 -3.92 6.78 5.68
C TYR A 27 -4.26 5.98 6.94
N LEU A 28 -3.43 6.07 7.98
CA LEU A 28 -3.63 5.34 9.23
C LEU A 28 -4.88 5.83 9.98
N THR A 29 -5.09 7.14 10.02
CA THR A 29 -6.28 7.73 10.67
C THR A 29 -7.57 7.25 10.00
N ARG A 30 -7.66 7.25 8.66
CA ARG A 30 -8.83 6.69 7.96
C ARG A 30 -9.03 5.21 8.24
N LYS A 31 -7.94 4.43 8.21
CA LYS A 31 -7.99 3.00 8.48
C LYS A 31 -8.56 2.68 9.86
N VAL A 32 -8.16 3.43 10.90
CA VAL A 32 -8.62 3.22 12.27
C VAL A 32 -10.03 3.78 12.50
N CYS A 33 -10.34 4.95 11.95
CA CYS A 33 -11.63 5.62 12.14
C CYS A 33 -12.80 4.94 11.39
N SER A 34 -12.56 3.88 10.61
CA SER A 34 -13.53 2.90 10.09
C SER A 34 -14.74 3.44 9.28
N SER A 35 -14.84 4.75 9.05
CA SER A 35 -15.97 5.38 8.34
C SER A 35 -15.60 5.99 6.98
N GLN A 36 -14.37 5.79 6.52
CA GLN A 36 -13.95 6.23 5.19
C GLN A 36 -13.25 5.06 4.50
N GLU A 37 -13.94 4.50 3.50
CA GLU A 37 -13.32 3.60 2.54
C GLU A 37 -12.18 4.38 1.87
N ILE A 38 -10.96 3.88 2.04
CA ILE A 38 -9.82 4.43 1.30
C ILE A 38 -10.02 3.95 -0.12
N ASP A 39 -10.45 4.84 -1.02
CA ASP A 39 -10.71 4.59 -2.45
C ASP A 39 -9.47 4.03 -3.19
N VAL A 40 -8.32 4.10 -2.52
CA VAL A 40 -7.01 3.77 -3.05
C VAL A 40 -6.47 2.55 -2.28
N GLU A 41 -6.64 1.34 -2.84
CA GLU A 41 -6.08 0.07 -2.35
C GLU A 41 -4.54 0.00 -2.45
N VAL A 42 -3.84 1.11 -2.23
CA VAL A 42 -2.37 1.18 -2.35
C VAL A 42 -1.66 0.64 -1.10
N ILE A 43 -2.29 0.72 0.07
CA ILE A 43 -1.76 0.11 1.31
C ILE A 43 -2.64 -1.09 1.69
N THR A 44 -2.05 -2.28 1.68
CA THR A 44 -2.72 -3.55 2.02
C THR A 44 -2.53 -3.93 3.49
N ASP A 45 -3.52 -4.62 4.06
CA ASP A 45 -3.39 -5.25 5.38
C ASP A 45 -2.51 -6.51 5.34
N ILE A 46 -1.56 -6.59 6.27
CA ILE A 46 -0.63 -7.71 6.40
C ILE A 46 -0.39 -8.07 7.87
N ASP A 47 -0.30 -9.35 8.15
CA ASP A 47 0.16 -9.84 9.44
C ASP A 47 1.69 -10.05 9.39
N LEU A 48 2.43 -9.08 9.91
CA LEU A 48 3.90 -9.11 9.94
C LEU A 48 4.44 -10.31 10.73
N TYR A 49 3.65 -10.94 11.61
CA TYR A 49 4.08 -12.08 12.40
C TYR A 49 3.94 -13.41 11.66
N ARG A 50 3.24 -13.42 10.53
CA ARG A 50 2.93 -14.64 9.77
C ARG A 50 3.56 -14.64 8.38
N ILE A 51 4.29 -13.59 8.03
CA ILE A 51 4.92 -13.41 6.73
C ILE A 51 6.42 -13.31 6.87
N GLU A 52 7.13 -13.98 5.97
CA GLU A 52 8.57 -13.86 5.90
C GLU A 52 8.97 -12.64 5.04
N PRO A 53 10.10 -11.96 5.36
CA PRO A 53 10.55 -10.76 4.65
C PRO A 53 10.57 -10.87 3.12
N TRP A 54 10.89 -12.05 2.59
CA TRP A 54 10.95 -12.33 1.15
C TRP A 54 9.58 -12.51 0.50
N ASP A 55 8.58 -12.97 1.26
CA ASP A 55 7.22 -13.15 0.75
C ASP A 55 6.42 -11.84 0.68
N LEU A 56 6.97 -10.73 1.22
CA LEU A 56 6.37 -9.40 1.08
C LEU A 56 6.37 -8.95 -0.38
N GLN A 57 7.46 -9.20 -1.11
CA GLN A 57 7.62 -8.76 -2.49
C GLN A 57 6.56 -9.38 -3.42
N GLU A 58 6.22 -10.65 -3.22
CA GLU A 58 5.16 -11.33 -4.01
C GLU A 58 3.76 -10.78 -3.74
N ARG A 59 3.52 -10.22 -2.55
CA ARG A 59 2.24 -9.61 -2.17
C ARG A 59 2.10 -8.17 -2.64
N CYS A 60 3.19 -7.53 -3.05
CA CYS A 60 3.23 -6.16 -3.59
C CYS A 60 2.86 -6.05 -5.08
N ARG A 61 1.93 -6.88 -5.55
CA ARG A 61 1.56 -6.96 -6.99
C ARG A 61 0.93 -5.69 -7.58
N TYR A 62 0.61 -4.69 -6.76
CA TYR A 62 0.04 -3.41 -7.21
C TYR A 62 1.09 -2.34 -7.57
N GLY A 63 2.39 -2.65 -7.44
CA GLY A 63 3.49 -1.79 -7.86
C GLY A 63 4.37 -2.48 -8.90
N ASN A 64 3.83 -2.76 -10.10
CA ASN A 64 4.66 -3.18 -11.24
C ASN A 64 5.33 -1.96 -11.90
N ASP A 65 5.98 -1.12 -11.09
CA ASP A 65 6.91 -0.12 -11.60
C ASP A 65 8.30 -0.67 -11.27
N GLU A 66 9.13 -0.85 -12.29
CA GLU A 66 10.47 -1.43 -12.17
C GLU A 66 11.37 -0.63 -11.19
N ASP A 67 10.95 0.60 -10.85
CA ASP A 67 11.59 1.55 -9.95
C ASP A 67 10.96 1.66 -8.54
N GLN A 68 9.92 0.87 -8.21
CA GLN A 68 9.31 0.87 -6.87
C GLN A 68 10.18 0.10 -5.87
N THR A 69 10.82 0.82 -4.95
CA THR A 69 11.73 0.27 -3.93
C THR A 69 11.13 0.23 -2.52
N GLU A 70 9.96 0.84 -2.33
CA GLU A 70 9.32 1.03 -1.02
C GLU A 70 7.89 0.49 -1.06
N TRP A 71 7.49 -0.20 0.02
CA TRP A 71 6.16 -0.78 0.16
C TRP A 71 5.59 -0.45 1.54
N TYR A 72 4.29 -0.15 1.57
CA TYR A 72 3.59 0.26 2.77
C TYR A 72 2.47 -0.73 3.08
N PHE A 73 2.34 -1.12 4.34
CA PHE A 73 1.33 -2.07 4.79
C PHE A 73 0.70 -1.64 6.11
N PHE A 74 -0.58 -1.95 6.27
CA PHE A 74 -1.20 -1.94 7.59
C PHE A 74 -0.89 -3.25 8.30
N SER A 75 -0.40 -3.17 9.54
CA SER A 75 -0.27 -4.36 10.36
C SER A 75 -0.94 -4.18 11.70
N HIS A 76 -1.53 -5.26 12.20
CA HIS A 76 -2.12 -5.25 13.52
C HIS A 76 -1.02 -5.11 14.57
N LYS A 77 -1.11 -4.06 15.39
CA LYS A 77 -0.24 -3.92 16.55
C LYS A 77 -0.57 -5.04 17.52
N ASN A 78 0.33 -6.01 17.63
CA ASN A 78 0.21 -7.09 18.60
C ASN A 78 0.21 -6.47 20.02
N LYS A 79 -0.83 -6.76 20.80
CA LYS A 79 -0.87 -6.39 22.22
C LYS A 79 -0.11 -7.47 22.98
N LYS A 80 1.16 -7.21 23.26
CA LYS A 80 1.94 -7.98 24.24
C LYS A 80 1.57 -7.58 25.65
#